data_AF-A0A925CK92-F1
#
_entry.id   AF-A0A925CK92-F1
#
_cell.length_a   1.000
_cell.length_b   1.000
_cell.length_c   1.000
_cell.angle_alpha   90.00
_cell.angle_beta   90.00
_cell.angle_gamma   90.00
#
_symmetry.space_group_name_H-M   'P 1'
#
loop_
_entity.id
_entity.type
_entity.pdbx_description
1 polymer ?
#
loop_
_entity_poly.entity_id
_entity_poly.type
_entity_poly.pdbx_seq_one_letter_code
_entity_poly.pdbx_strand_id
1 'polypeptide(L)'
;MAIEQHPTGFPQQLTIRWAILLFLLVTTGGLSGCDTVTSVLHRTPLPDLGPRLANSVKLTFDPSFTNLTMQYIDGCNSPHELHVGEEIESLMIDAASKNFRAVTVADGIPAQIPPDKEIIVTLQRSGLKLWADHVYDRVPADMTIETLVALKEAGGRELGEQTISMVHNQRLILEPTPRRCDYGNMREFVHDAGIAFSTQFMRAVRTQLAAMGGSGPAPVAAVPLRPVSPGTAIPIQATPSALMFKATVLDENSNLVFEGGERIRVRVDLVNRGEQELQGITAALTGTASLLAQFPTTTLSIGRLQAGQSRSMEFVATIPQSLQPAKAEIYVAVSDAGTPTQPPPQTLALAIQPTGIRVDEVDHLPATVTEFRQPHTYLISIGIGSYRSRQVPSRKFASSDAQSVSNYFQILGGLPASNILLLQDGKAMRSDIDEALLDWLPPRIHEHAVVIVYFAGLASVSSTGETFLVPYDETATTPSRSYPIKDLEAALARLHPKQTVFLFDGTVSRMEPDNRTKTTLPQWNSAGNSTLYVIGTSGIGQGLEDDQHRHGLFTYYLLRALRGEADTNRNGEVTLGETVTYLNQKVRWASKTYMNQEQRPLVVPVINSTDPAAALILTKPAAIQSTEAH
;
A
#
# COMPACT_ATOMS: atom_id res chain seq x y z
N MET A 1 -17.11 -47.56 58.55
CA MET A 1 -15.77 -48.18 58.61
C MET A 1 -15.13 -47.99 57.25
N ALA A 2 -14.00 -47.26 57.21
CA ALA A 2 -13.06 -47.00 56.08
C ALA A 2 -13.68 -46.47 54.77
N ILE A 3 -13.57 -45.20 54.34
CA ILE A 3 -12.43 -44.27 54.12
C ILE A 3 -11.43 -44.74 53.06
N GLU A 4 -11.44 -44.05 51.91
CA GLU A 4 -10.32 -43.49 51.10
C GLU A 4 -10.99 -42.92 49.82
N GLN A 5 -11.22 -41.62 49.57
CA GLN A 5 -10.43 -40.38 49.66
C GLN A 5 -9.13 -40.37 48.86
N HIS A 6 -9.22 -39.80 47.65
CA HIS A 6 -8.10 -39.22 46.91
C HIS A 6 -7.48 -38.04 47.68
N PRO A 7 -6.14 -37.92 47.66
CA PRO A 7 -5.49 -36.64 47.89
C PRO A 7 -4.61 -36.18 46.71
N THR A 8 -4.57 -34.85 46.64
CA THR A 8 -3.74 -33.90 45.88
C THR A 8 -2.25 -33.95 46.24
N GLY A 9 -1.36 -33.49 45.34
CA GLY A 9 0.01 -33.07 45.72
C GLY A 9 0.97 -32.71 44.57
N PHE A 10 1.20 -31.42 44.35
CA PHE A 10 2.30 -30.80 43.57
C PHE A 10 3.66 -30.93 44.33
N PRO A 11 4.84 -30.71 43.69
CA PRO A 11 5.40 -29.34 43.65
C PRO A 11 6.10 -28.92 42.34
N GLN A 12 5.82 -27.68 41.97
CA GLN A 12 6.72 -26.80 41.23
C GLN A 12 8.01 -26.60 42.03
N GLN A 13 9.18 -26.77 41.40
CA GLN A 13 10.39 -25.97 41.62
C GLN A 13 11.50 -26.58 40.75
N LEU A 14 11.73 -26.03 39.56
CA LEU A 14 13.01 -25.96 38.84
C LEU A 14 12.68 -25.50 37.42
N THR A 15 12.76 -24.19 37.16
CA THR A 15 12.95 -23.55 35.83
C THR A 15 12.76 -22.03 35.89
N ILE A 16 12.27 -21.48 37.02
CA ILE A 16 12.31 -20.04 37.32
C ILE A 16 13.69 -19.71 37.91
N ARG A 17 14.74 -19.74 37.09
CA ARG A 17 16.04 -19.12 37.42
C ARG A 17 16.93 -18.76 36.23
N TRP A 18 16.55 -19.16 35.01
CA TRP A 18 17.26 -18.74 33.79
C TRP A 18 16.57 -17.62 32.99
N ALA A 19 15.27 -17.38 33.21
CA ALA A 19 14.53 -16.31 32.52
C ALA A 19 14.76 -14.90 33.10
N ILE A 20 15.35 -14.78 34.30
CA ILE A 20 15.54 -13.49 34.99
C ILE A 20 16.91 -12.86 34.69
N LEU A 21 17.89 -13.62 34.17
CA LEU A 21 19.18 -13.05 33.76
C LEU A 21 19.19 -12.46 32.34
N LEU A 22 18.23 -12.82 31.47
CA LEU A 22 18.15 -12.22 30.13
C LEU A 22 17.41 -10.88 30.12
N PHE A 23 16.63 -10.58 31.17
CA PHE A 23 15.85 -9.34 31.27
C PHE A 23 16.60 -8.20 31.98
N LEU A 24 17.81 -8.46 32.47
CA LEU A 24 18.62 -7.50 33.25
C LEU A 24 19.86 -6.97 32.50
N LEU A 25 20.05 -7.33 31.23
CA LEU A 25 21.14 -6.84 30.37
C LEU A 25 20.70 -5.89 29.25
N VAL A 26 19.40 -5.56 29.16
CA VAL A 26 18.87 -4.59 28.15
C VAL A 26 18.53 -3.22 28.77
N THR A 27 18.67 -3.05 30.09
CA THR A 27 18.36 -1.76 30.76
C THR A 27 19.55 -0.82 30.95
N THR A 28 20.68 -1.03 30.26
CA THR A 28 21.80 -0.09 30.26
C THR A 28 22.42 0.03 28.87
N GLY A 29 21.76 0.79 27.99
CA GLY A 29 22.27 1.24 26.70
C GLY A 29 21.46 2.46 26.27
N GLY A 30 22.12 3.60 26.12
CA GLY A 30 21.50 4.93 26.07
C GLY A 30 20.58 5.19 24.88
N LEU A 31 19.75 6.21 25.09
CA LEU A 31 18.78 6.81 24.18
C LEU A 31 19.40 7.27 22.85
N SER A 32 19.13 6.55 21.76
CA SER A 32 19.10 7.06 20.38
C SER A 32 18.62 5.97 19.42
N GLY A 33 17.31 5.81 19.20
CA GLY A 33 16.83 4.70 18.37
C GLY A 33 15.33 4.67 18.03
N CYS A 34 14.62 5.80 18.06
CA CYS A 34 13.17 5.81 17.75
C CYS A 34 12.83 6.13 16.28
N ASP A 35 13.82 6.44 15.42
CA ASP A 35 13.58 6.78 14.00
C ASP A 35 13.62 5.58 13.04
N THR A 36 13.93 4.38 13.53
CA THR A 36 14.10 3.17 12.70
C THR A 36 12.83 2.34 12.52
N VAL A 37 11.79 2.53 13.35
CA VAL A 37 10.58 1.68 13.31
C VAL A 37 9.53 2.18 12.30
N THR A 38 9.59 3.45 11.89
CA THR A 38 8.62 4.06 10.96
C THR A 38 8.95 3.88 9.47
N SER A 39 10.16 3.43 9.10
CA SER A 39 10.56 3.27 7.70
C SER A 39 10.26 1.89 7.10
N VAL A 40 9.86 0.90 7.92
CA VAL A 40 9.69 -0.50 7.45
C VAL A 40 8.38 -0.72 6.67
N LEU A 41 7.41 0.20 6.77
CA LEU A 41 6.06 0.05 6.17
C LEU A 41 5.89 0.71 4.78
N HIS A 42 6.95 1.28 4.20
CA HIS A 42 6.98 1.84 2.83
C HIS A 42 8.10 1.25 1.96
N ARG A 43 8.74 0.17 2.42
CA ARG A 43 9.84 -0.46 1.71
C ARG A 43 9.30 -1.34 0.58
N THR A 44 9.70 -1.04 -0.65
CA THR A 44 9.41 -1.87 -1.83
C THR A 44 9.83 -3.32 -1.54
N PRO A 45 8.92 -4.30 -1.56
CA PRO A 45 9.31 -5.68 -1.28
C PRO A 45 10.19 -6.21 -2.42
N LEU A 46 11.13 -7.11 -2.11
CA LEU A 46 11.88 -7.86 -3.12
C LEU A 46 10.90 -8.58 -4.06
N PRO A 47 11.10 -8.51 -5.39
CA PRO A 47 10.25 -9.21 -6.34
C PRO A 47 10.35 -10.73 -6.15
N ASP A 48 9.34 -11.48 -6.64
CA ASP A 48 9.49 -12.92 -6.77
C ASP A 48 10.57 -13.21 -7.81
N LEU A 49 11.67 -13.79 -7.34
CA LEU A 49 12.83 -14.09 -8.16
C LEU A 49 12.74 -15.49 -8.77
N GLY A 50 11.68 -16.27 -8.52
CA GLY A 50 11.44 -17.61 -9.04
C GLY A 50 11.68 -18.71 -7.99
N PRO A 51 11.60 -20.00 -8.38
CA PRO A 51 11.62 -21.11 -7.42
C PRO A 51 12.92 -21.19 -6.62
N ARG A 52 12.81 -21.71 -5.40
CA ARG A 52 13.93 -21.87 -4.46
C ARG A 52 14.96 -22.88 -5.00
N LEU A 53 16.22 -22.47 -5.01
CA LEU A 53 17.37 -23.30 -5.40
C LEU A 53 17.66 -24.34 -4.33
N ALA A 54 18.06 -25.54 -4.76
CA ALA A 54 18.37 -26.65 -3.87
C ALA A 54 19.67 -26.46 -3.06
N ASN A 55 20.54 -25.53 -3.48
CA ASN A 55 21.83 -25.26 -2.84
C ASN A 55 21.68 -24.59 -1.48
N SER A 56 22.56 -24.94 -0.55
CA SER A 56 22.81 -24.20 0.69
C SER A 56 24.06 -23.34 0.53
N VAL A 57 24.01 -22.07 0.90
CA VAL A 57 25.12 -21.12 0.63
C VAL A 57 25.58 -20.38 1.88
N LYS A 58 26.88 -20.11 1.96
CA LYS A 58 27.47 -19.12 2.87
C LYS A 58 27.68 -17.82 2.13
N LEU A 59 27.16 -16.70 2.63
CA LEU A 59 27.42 -15.36 2.16
C LEU A 59 28.56 -14.73 2.96
N THR A 60 29.54 -14.20 2.26
CA THR A 60 30.68 -13.48 2.85
C THR A 60 30.78 -12.13 2.15
N PHE A 61 30.55 -11.04 2.90
CA PHE A 61 30.67 -9.67 2.41
C PHE A 61 32.05 -9.14 2.80
N ASP A 62 32.77 -8.58 1.83
CA ASP A 62 34.02 -7.88 2.13
C ASP A 62 33.73 -6.59 2.93
N PRO A 63 34.56 -6.21 3.92
CA PRO A 63 34.35 -4.98 4.69
C PRO A 63 34.24 -3.71 3.82
N SER A 64 34.82 -3.69 2.63
CA SER A 64 34.66 -2.59 1.65
C SER A 64 33.21 -2.41 1.19
N PHE A 65 32.42 -3.49 1.18
CA PHE A 65 31.00 -3.46 0.84
C PHE A 65 30.14 -3.12 2.05
N THR A 66 30.32 -3.81 3.18
CA THR A 66 29.54 -3.60 4.40
C THR A 66 29.67 -2.18 4.94
N ASN A 67 30.91 -1.64 4.93
CA ASN A 67 31.19 -0.29 5.41
C ASN A 67 31.04 0.78 4.32
N LEU A 68 30.39 0.48 3.20
CA LEU A 68 30.24 1.43 2.10
C LEU A 68 29.42 2.65 2.56
N THR A 69 30.09 3.81 2.56
CA THR A 69 29.45 5.11 2.69
C THR A 69 29.63 5.93 1.42
N MET A 70 28.64 6.77 1.12
CA MET A 70 28.66 7.68 -0.01
C MET A 70 28.49 9.11 0.48
N GLN A 71 29.29 10.02 -0.05
CA GLN A 71 29.23 11.44 0.32
C GLN A 71 28.33 12.19 -0.66
N TYR A 72 27.53 13.12 -0.16
CA TYR A 72 26.73 14.02 -0.98
C TYR A 72 26.63 15.42 -0.37
N ILE A 73 26.20 16.40 -1.17
CA ILE A 73 25.99 17.78 -0.72
C ILE A 73 24.49 18.07 -0.74
N ASP A 74 23.97 18.57 0.38
CA ASP A 74 22.55 18.91 0.53
C ASP A 74 22.15 20.23 -0.15
N GLY A 75 20.87 20.59 -0.06
CA GLY A 75 20.34 21.83 -0.64
C GLY A 75 20.88 23.11 0.00
N CYS A 76 21.58 23.04 1.14
CA CYS A 76 22.24 24.15 1.82
C CYS A 76 23.77 24.10 1.69
N ASN A 77 24.27 23.34 0.72
CA ASN A 77 25.69 23.21 0.42
C ASN A 77 26.51 22.63 1.59
N SER A 78 25.88 21.81 2.44
CA SER A 78 26.54 21.09 3.52
C SER A 78 26.84 19.64 3.09
N PRO A 79 28.06 19.12 3.35
CA PRO A 79 28.41 17.75 3.04
C PRO A 79 27.79 16.78 4.07
N HIS A 80 27.29 15.65 3.59
CA HIS A 80 26.68 14.59 4.39
C HIS A 80 27.19 13.21 3.95
N GLU A 81 27.19 12.29 4.90
CA GLU A 81 27.56 10.89 4.70
C GLU A 81 26.33 9.98 4.73
N LEU A 82 26.20 9.16 3.70
CA LEU A 82 25.12 8.21 3.53
C LEU A 82 25.64 6.78 3.69
N HIS A 83 25.15 6.08 4.71
CA HIS A 83 25.47 4.66 4.92
C HIS A 83 24.65 3.80 3.96
N VAL A 84 25.32 3.15 3.00
CA VAL A 84 24.68 2.38 1.93
C VAL A 84 24.92 0.88 2.10
N GLY A 85 26.11 0.49 2.58
CA GLY A 85 26.54 -0.91 2.69
C GLY A 85 25.60 -1.78 3.52
N GLU A 86 25.32 -1.39 4.77
CA GLU A 86 24.48 -2.17 5.70
C GLU A 86 23.06 -2.43 5.17
N GLU A 87 22.44 -1.42 4.56
CA GLU A 87 21.07 -1.51 4.03
C GLU A 87 21.01 -2.48 2.84
N ILE A 88 21.98 -2.40 1.91
CA ILE A 88 22.01 -3.28 0.73
C ILE A 88 22.43 -4.70 1.12
N GLU A 89 23.38 -4.86 2.04
CA GLU A 89 23.76 -6.16 2.57
C GLU A 89 22.55 -6.89 3.17
N SER A 90 21.76 -6.20 4.00
CA SER A 90 20.54 -6.74 4.59
C SER A 90 19.55 -7.24 3.53
N LEU A 91 19.36 -6.46 2.45
CA LEU A 91 18.50 -6.83 1.33
C LEU A 91 19.04 -8.02 0.52
N MET A 92 20.36 -8.12 0.36
CA MET A 92 20.99 -9.27 -0.31
C MET A 92 20.83 -10.54 0.51
N ILE A 93 20.94 -10.46 1.84
CA ILE A 93 20.69 -11.59 2.75
C ILE A 93 19.22 -12.05 2.67
N ASP A 94 18.26 -11.11 2.67
CA ASP A 94 16.83 -11.44 2.51
C ASP A 94 16.55 -12.08 1.15
N ALA A 95 17.11 -11.53 0.07
CA ALA A 95 17.00 -12.08 -1.28
C ALA A 95 17.54 -13.50 -1.34
N ALA A 96 18.74 -13.74 -0.80
CA ALA A 96 19.31 -15.09 -0.74
C ALA A 96 18.45 -16.04 0.10
N SER A 97 17.96 -15.59 1.26
CA SER A 97 17.18 -16.44 2.19
C SER A 97 15.85 -16.90 1.58
N LYS A 98 15.24 -16.06 0.74
CA LYS A 98 14.04 -16.41 -0.04
C LYS A 98 14.33 -17.37 -1.20
N ASN A 99 15.57 -17.38 -1.70
CA ASN A 99 15.93 -18.06 -2.95
C ASN A 99 16.79 -19.33 -2.78
N PHE A 100 17.45 -19.54 -1.65
CA PHE A 100 18.29 -20.73 -1.38
C PHE A 100 17.71 -21.61 -0.30
N ARG A 101 17.96 -22.92 -0.36
CA ARG A 101 17.51 -23.89 0.65
C ARG A 101 17.93 -23.49 2.07
N ALA A 102 19.18 -23.05 2.23
CA ALA A 102 19.69 -22.49 3.48
C ALA A 102 20.74 -21.42 3.17
N VAL A 103 20.79 -20.38 4.01
CA VAL A 103 21.75 -19.28 3.91
C VAL A 103 22.43 -19.09 5.25
N THR A 104 23.74 -18.94 5.23
CA THR A 104 24.54 -18.57 6.40
C THR A 104 25.34 -17.33 6.06
N VAL A 105 25.59 -16.47 7.04
CA VAL A 105 26.42 -15.27 6.87
C VAL A 105 27.71 -15.50 7.65
N ALA A 106 28.86 -15.14 7.08
CA ALA A 106 30.13 -15.13 7.82
C ALA A 106 29.97 -14.33 9.13
N ASP A 107 30.52 -14.85 10.23
CA ASP A 107 30.43 -14.27 11.59
C ASP A 107 29.01 -14.25 12.23
N GLY A 108 28.03 -14.92 11.62
CA GLY A 108 26.68 -15.12 12.16
C GLY A 108 26.49 -16.38 13.01
N ILE A 109 25.25 -16.62 13.47
CA ILE A 109 24.87 -17.85 14.22
C ILE A 109 25.15 -19.08 13.33
N PRO A 110 25.81 -20.14 13.85
CA PRO A 110 26.14 -21.32 13.06
C PRO A 110 24.90 -22.01 12.48
N ALA A 111 25.02 -22.40 11.21
CA ALA A 111 23.97 -23.05 10.42
C ALA A 111 23.51 -24.39 11.01
N GLN A 112 22.21 -24.69 10.93
CA GLN A 112 21.70 -26.05 11.12
C GLN A 112 22.01 -26.97 9.92
N ILE A 113 22.24 -26.41 8.73
CA ILE A 113 22.56 -27.13 7.50
C ILE A 113 23.92 -26.62 6.99
N PRO A 114 24.92 -27.49 6.76
CA PRO A 114 26.22 -27.06 6.27
C PRO A 114 26.09 -26.44 4.85
N PRO A 115 26.76 -25.33 4.57
CA PRO A 115 26.72 -24.70 3.25
C PRO A 115 27.49 -25.55 2.22
N ASP A 116 26.90 -25.73 1.05
CA ASP A 116 27.51 -26.43 -0.09
C ASP A 116 28.50 -25.53 -0.85
N LYS A 117 28.21 -24.23 -0.85
CA LYS A 117 28.94 -23.21 -1.61
C LYS A 117 29.12 -21.94 -0.78
N GLU A 118 30.15 -21.17 -1.07
CA GLU A 118 30.38 -19.84 -0.51
C GLU A 118 30.28 -18.79 -1.62
N ILE A 119 29.55 -17.71 -1.37
CA ILE A 119 29.43 -16.54 -2.25
C ILE A 119 30.13 -15.39 -1.57
N ILE A 120 31.17 -14.87 -2.22
CA ILE A 120 31.95 -13.73 -1.75
C ILE A 120 31.55 -12.51 -2.56
N VAL A 121 31.18 -11.44 -1.88
CA VAL A 121 30.78 -10.15 -2.48
C VAL A 121 31.84 -9.11 -2.15
N THR A 122 32.51 -8.57 -3.16
CA THR A 122 33.57 -7.57 -2.98
C THR A 122 33.23 -6.30 -3.74
N LEU A 123 33.26 -5.14 -3.08
CA LEU A 123 33.03 -3.86 -3.73
C LEU A 123 34.18 -3.52 -4.69
N GLN A 124 33.85 -3.17 -5.92
CA GLN A 124 34.80 -2.72 -6.94
C GLN A 124 34.73 -1.20 -7.11
N ARG A 125 33.53 -0.67 -7.35
CA ARG A 125 33.29 0.77 -7.54
C ARG A 125 31.95 1.19 -6.94
N SER A 126 31.91 2.40 -6.41
CA SER A 126 30.70 3.03 -5.89
C SER A 126 30.70 4.51 -6.24
N GLY A 127 29.51 5.11 -6.31
CA GLY A 127 29.38 6.54 -6.56
C GLY A 127 27.96 7.02 -6.35
N LEU A 128 27.82 8.23 -5.83
CA LEU A 128 26.58 8.98 -5.76
C LEU A 128 26.82 10.33 -6.42
N LYS A 129 25.98 10.68 -7.39
CA LYS A 129 26.05 11.95 -8.09
C LYS A 129 24.72 12.65 -7.98
N LEU A 130 24.73 13.81 -7.34
CA LEU A 130 23.61 14.74 -7.31
C LEU A 130 23.98 15.95 -8.17
N TRP A 131 23.08 16.41 -9.03
CA TRP A 131 23.31 17.63 -9.80
C TRP A 131 22.10 18.54 -9.77
N ALA A 132 22.32 19.81 -9.45
CA ALA A 132 21.29 20.82 -9.53
C ALA A 132 21.01 21.13 -11.01
N ASP A 133 19.79 20.84 -11.47
CA ASP A 133 19.34 21.23 -12.81
C ASP A 133 18.44 22.48 -12.79
N HIS A 134 18.12 23.02 -11.59
CA HIS A 134 17.26 24.20 -11.37
C HIS A 134 15.86 24.13 -12.00
N VAL A 135 15.45 22.97 -12.52
CA VAL A 135 14.18 22.85 -13.25
C VAL A 135 13.02 22.54 -12.29
N TYR A 136 13.29 22.00 -11.09
CA TYR A 136 12.28 21.55 -10.11
C TYR A 136 12.71 21.71 -8.64
N ASP A 137 11.77 21.51 -7.69
CA ASP A 137 12.03 21.31 -6.25
C ASP A 137 12.60 19.91 -5.94
N ARG A 138 13.28 19.29 -6.91
CA ARG A 138 13.89 17.97 -6.80
C ARG A 138 15.24 17.92 -7.50
N VAL A 139 16.18 17.16 -6.96
CA VAL A 139 17.53 16.99 -7.49
C VAL A 139 17.68 15.60 -8.10
N PRO A 140 18.03 15.47 -9.39
CA PRO A 140 18.44 14.21 -9.97
C PRO A 140 19.59 13.56 -9.19
N ALA A 141 19.44 12.26 -8.93
CA ALA A 141 20.42 11.44 -8.25
C ALA A 141 20.76 10.20 -9.08
N ASP A 142 22.05 9.97 -9.30
CA ASP A 142 22.60 8.72 -9.82
C ASP A 142 23.38 8.01 -8.71
N MET A 143 22.97 6.79 -8.38
CA MET A 143 23.76 5.88 -7.56
C MET A 143 24.33 4.75 -8.44
N THR A 144 25.64 4.55 -8.35
CA THR A 144 26.35 3.45 -9.01
C THR A 144 26.97 2.52 -7.99
N ILE A 145 26.75 1.22 -8.13
CA ILE A 145 27.39 0.18 -7.32
C ILE A 145 27.85 -0.93 -8.23
N GLU A 146 29.11 -1.29 -8.14
CA GLU A 146 29.73 -2.38 -8.89
C GLU A 146 30.46 -3.30 -7.91
N THR A 147 30.13 -4.58 -7.94
CA THR A 147 30.75 -5.60 -7.09
C THR A 147 31.19 -6.79 -7.92
N LEU A 148 32.22 -7.46 -7.43
CA LEU A 148 32.62 -8.78 -7.90
C LEU A 148 31.94 -9.84 -7.03
N VAL A 149 31.22 -10.76 -7.67
CA VAL A 149 30.56 -11.89 -7.00
C VAL A 149 31.29 -13.17 -7.39
N ALA A 150 32.04 -13.73 -6.43
CA ALA A 150 32.79 -14.96 -6.59
C ALA A 150 32.08 -16.13 -5.89
N LEU A 151 31.90 -17.24 -6.60
CA LEU A 151 31.29 -18.46 -6.08
C LEU A 151 32.39 -19.51 -5.84
N LYS A 152 32.40 -20.12 -4.67
CA LYS A 152 33.36 -21.15 -4.25
C LYS A 152 32.65 -22.39 -3.74
N GLU A 153 33.28 -23.55 -3.83
CA GLU A 153 32.86 -24.77 -3.13
C GLU A 153 33.18 -24.68 -1.64
N ALA A 154 32.51 -25.50 -0.81
CA ALA A 154 32.82 -25.64 0.61
C ALA A 154 34.32 -25.96 0.90
N GLY A 155 35.04 -26.55 -0.06
CA GLY A 155 36.49 -26.81 0.01
C GLY A 155 37.39 -25.64 -0.42
N GLY A 156 36.84 -24.47 -0.72
CA GLY A 156 37.57 -23.26 -1.10
C GLY A 156 37.96 -23.13 -2.58
N ARG A 157 37.61 -24.12 -3.41
CA ARG A 157 37.83 -24.08 -4.86
C ARG A 157 36.88 -23.08 -5.52
N GLU A 158 37.43 -22.18 -6.33
CA GLU A 158 36.64 -21.19 -7.07
C GLU A 158 35.89 -21.85 -8.24
N LEU A 159 34.59 -21.57 -8.32
CA LEU A 159 33.66 -22.10 -9.32
C LEU A 159 33.36 -21.09 -10.43
N GLY A 160 33.54 -19.80 -10.14
CA GLY A 160 33.38 -18.72 -11.11
C GLY A 160 33.22 -17.36 -10.43
N GLU A 161 33.46 -16.31 -11.19
CA GLU A 161 33.29 -14.93 -10.76
C GLU A 161 32.49 -14.15 -11.81
N GLN A 162 31.71 -13.16 -11.36
CA GLN A 162 30.99 -12.26 -12.24
C GLN A 162 30.90 -10.89 -11.58
N THR A 163 31.23 -9.87 -12.37
CA THR A 163 30.97 -8.49 -11.97
C THR A 163 29.50 -8.15 -12.17
N ILE A 164 28.85 -7.64 -11.13
CA ILE A 164 27.52 -7.04 -11.21
C ILE A 164 27.65 -5.54 -11.06
N SER A 165 26.98 -4.78 -11.92
CA SER A 165 26.97 -3.33 -11.90
C SER A 165 25.55 -2.82 -12.03
N MET A 166 25.17 -1.91 -11.15
CA MET A 166 23.88 -1.24 -11.12
C MET A 166 24.09 0.26 -11.21
N VAL A 167 23.22 0.91 -11.99
CA VAL A 167 23.01 2.35 -11.94
C VAL A 167 21.53 2.61 -11.62
N HIS A 168 21.27 3.20 -10.45
CA HIS A 168 19.94 3.59 -10.01
C HIS A 168 19.78 5.11 -10.14
N ASN A 169 18.78 5.55 -10.90
CA ASN A 169 18.50 6.97 -11.17
C ASN A 169 17.10 7.32 -10.63
N GLN A 170 17.01 8.36 -9.82
CA GLN A 170 15.75 8.89 -9.29
C GLN A 170 15.88 10.40 -9.03
N ARG A 171 14.76 11.12 -8.94
CA ARG A 171 14.73 12.52 -8.48
C ARG A 171 14.39 12.61 -6.99
N LEU A 172 15.32 13.14 -6.20
CA LEU A 172 15.18 13.32 -4.76
C LEU A 172 14.47 14.63 -4.42
N ILE A 173 13.57 14.61 -3.43
CA ILE A 173 12.78 15.77 -2.99
C ILE A 173 13.65 16.75 -2.21
N LEU A 174 13.67 18.02 -2.60
CA LEU A 174 14.16 19.10 -1.75
C LEU A 174 13.05 19.47 -0.76
N GLU A 175 13.24 19.23 0.53
CA GLU A 175 12.24 19.63 1.54
C GLU A 175 12.18 21.17 1.63
N PRO A 176 11.03 21.82 1.32
CA PRO A 176 10.94 23.28 1.33
C PRO A 176 10.63 23.77 2.75
N THR A 177 11.59 23.63 3.66
CA THR A 177 11.46 24.22 5.00
C THR A 177 12.72 25.03 5.32
N PRO A 178 12.63 26.26 5.85
CA PRO A 178 13.81 27.06 6.23
C PRO A 178 14.69 26.44 7.33
N ARG A 179 14.38 25.22 7.79
CA ARG A 179 15.10 24.44 8.80
C ARG A 179 15.58 23.07 8.33
N ARG A 180 15.21 22.59 7.14
CA ARG A 180 15.61 21.27 6.62
C ARG A 180 16.05 21.42 5.17
N CYS A 181 17.34 21.20 4.93
CA CYS A 181 17.95 21.27 3.61
C CYS A 181 18.26 19.89 3.02
N ASP A 182 17.86 18.83 3.73
CA ASP A 182 18.11 17.43 3.39
C ASP A 182 17.11 16.92 2.33
N TYR A 183 17.49 15.87 1.63
CA TYR A 183 16.68 15.23 0.61
C TYR A 183 15.69 14.24 1.26
N GLY A 184 14.40 14.62 1.28
CA GLY A 184 13.37 13.95 2.11
C GLY A 184 13.15 12.46 1.82
N ASN A 185 13.53 11.96 0.64
CA ASN A 185 13.40 10.56 0.24
C ASN A 185 14.75 9.83 0.04
N MET A 186 15.85 10.33 0.61
CA MET A 186 17.18 9.70 0.44
C MET A 186 17.23 8.25 0.93
N ARG A 187 16.56 7.92 2.05
CA ARG A 187 16.54 6.54 2.58
C ARG A 187 15.77 5.58 1.67
N GLU A 188 14.68 6.04 1.07
CA GLU A 188 13.87 5.25 0.12
C GLU A 188 14.66 4.99 -1.17
N PHE A 189 15.38 6.00 -1.66
CA PHE A 189 16.28 5.87 -2.80
C PHE A 189 17.38 4.81 -2.59
N VAL A 190 18.03 4.78 -1.42
CA VAL A 190 19.01 3.73 -1.08
C VAL A 190 18.34 2.36 -1.05
N HIS A 191 17.15 2.28 -0.45
CA HIS A 191 16.43 1.03 -0.33
C HIS A 191 16.03 0.46 -1.70
N ASP A 192 15.46 1.27 -2.58
CA ASP A 192 15.06 0.86 -3.94
C ASP A 192 16.27 0.47 -4.80
N ALA A 193 17.40 1.18 -4.65
CA ALA A 193 18.67 0.77 -5.24
C ALA A 193 19.10 -0.61 -4.71
N GLY A 194 18.99 -0.85 -3.39
CA GLY A 194 19.30 -2.14 -2.78
C GLY A 194 18.44 -3.30 -3.30
N ILE A 195 17.15 -3.07 -3.56
CA ILE A 195 16.25 -4.06 -4.16
C ILE A 195 16.67 -4.41 -5.59
N ALA A 196 16.95 -3.39 -6.41
CA ALA A 196 17.42 -3.57 -7.78
C ALA A 196 18.76 -4.32 -7.82
N PHE A 197 19.69 -3.97 -6.94
CA PHE A 197 20.98 -4.62 -6.81
C PHE A 197 20.85 -6.09 -6.39
N SER A 198 20.07 -6.36 -5.35
CA SER A 198 19.83 -7.72 -4.84
C SER A 198 19.16 -8.61 -5.88
N THR A 199 18.30 -8.04 -6.71
CA THR A 199 17.69 -8.73 -7.86
C THR A 199 18.75 -9.13 -8.89
N GLN A 200 19.65 -8.22 -9.26
CA GLN A 200 20.74 -8.50 -10.20
C GLN A 200 21.73 -9.51 -9.64
N PHE A 201 22.07 -9.40 -8.35
CA PHE A 201 22.87 -10.37 -7.62
C PHE A 201 22.29 -11.79 -7.74
N MET A 202 21.00 -11.96 -7.42
CA MET A 202 20.37 -13.28 -7.49
C MET A 202 20.31 -13.83 -8.93
N ARG A 203 20.13 -12.97 -9.94
CA ARG A 203 20.20 -13.37 -11.36
C ARG A 203 21.60 -13.83 -11.76
N ALA A 204 22.64 -13.11 -11.35
CA ALA A 204 24.03 -13.46 -11.62
C ALA A 204 24.38 -14.82 -10.98
N VAL A 205 24.06 -15.00 -9.70
CA VAL A 205 24.33 -16.24 -8.98
C VAL A 205 23.57 -17.43 -9.59
N ARG A 206 22.29 -17.25 -9.96
CA ARG A 206 21.51 -18.30 -10.67
C ARG A 206 22.15 -18.69 -12.00
N THR A 207 22.63 -17.71 -12.75
CA THR A 207 23.28 -17.94 -14.05
C THR A 207 24.57 -18.75 -13.88
N GLN A 208 25.41 -18.38 -12.90
CA GLN A 208 26.61 -19.13 -12.56
C GLN A 208 26.28 -20.57 -12.12
N LEU A 209 25.28 -20.75 -11.26
CA LEU A 209 24.86 -22.08 -10.79
C LEU A 209 24.28 -22.96 -11.90
N ALA A 210 23.51 -22.36 -12.82
CA ALA A 210 22.95 -23.07 -13.98
C ALA A 210 24.04 -23.52 -14.95
N ALA A 211 25.07 -22.70 -15.18
CA ALA A 211 26.24 -23.06 -15.99
C ALA A 211 26.98 -24.30 -15.46
N MET A 212 26.88 -24.59 -14.16
CA MET A 212 27.51 -25.75 -13.51
C MET A 212 26.65 -27.02 -13.55
N GLY A 213 25.34 -26.93 -13.83
CA GLY A 213 24.39 -28.05 -13.82
C GLY A 213 24.28 -28.85 -15.12
N GLY A 214 24.89 -28.35 -16.21
CA GLY A 214 25.14 -29.09 -17.45
C GLY A 214 23.93 -29.56 -18.28
N SER A 215 23.51 -28.74 -19.25
CA SER A 215 23.44 -29.18 -20.66
C SER A 215 23.60 -27.95 -21.55
N GLY A 216 24.75 -27.85 -22.23
CA GLY A 216 24.90 -26.87 -23.32
C GLY A 216 24.00 -27.27 -24.48
N PRO A 217 23.51 -26.32 -25.30
CA PRO A 217 23.08 -26.66 -26.64
C PRO A 217 24.29 -27.24 -27.38
N ALA A 218 24.13 -28.42 -27.97
CA ALA A 218 25.15 -29.06 -28.79
C ALA A 218 25.64 -28.09 -29.90
N PRO A 219 26.93 -28.09 -30.26
CA PRO A 219 27.39 -27.35 -31.42
C PRO A 219 26.78 -27.98 -32.67
N VAL A 220 25.89 -27.24 -33.34
CA VAL A 220 25.39 -27.63 -34.65
C VAL A 220 26.57 -27.57 -35.61
N ALA A 221 26.90 -28.73 -36.18
CA ALA A 221 27.94 -28.89 -37.17
C ALA A 221 27.71 -27.95 -38.37
N ALA A 222 28.79 -27.29 -38.81
CA ALA A 222 28.81 -26.50 -40.03
C ALA A 222 28.46 -27.37 -41.25
N VAL A 223 27.40 -27.00 -41.96
CA VAL A 223 27.07 -27.53 -43.28
C VAL A 223 27.64 -26.56 -44.34
N PRO A 224 28.23 -27.04 -45.46
CA PRO A 224 28.89 -26.17 -46.41
C PRO A 224 27.89 -25.31 -47.20
N LEU A 225 28.29 -24.06 -47.44
CA LEU A 225 27.61 -23.10 -48.31
C LEU A 225 27.47 -23.65 -49.73
N ARG A 226 26.24 -23.63 -50.26
CA ARG A 226 25.96 -23.63 -51.71
C ARG A 226 25.56 -22.22 -52.15
N PRO A 227 25.90 -21.80 -53.39
CA PRO A 227 25.65 -20.42 -53.83
C PRO A 227 24.22 -20.20 -54.32
N VAL A 228 23.63 -19.11 -53.81
CA VAL A 228 22.72 -18.09 -54.38
C VAL A 228 21.60 -18.51 -55.36
N SER A 229 20.39 -18.01 -55.10
CA SER A 229 19.48 -17.48 -56.14
C SER A 229 18.74 -16.24 -55.60
N PRO A 230 18.55 -15.17 -56.41
CA PRO A 230 17.91 -13.93 -55.99
C PRO A 230 16.40 -13.91 -56.25
N GLY A 231 15.66 -13.17 -55.43
CA GLY A 231 14.20 -12.95 -55.53
C GLY A 231 13.48 -13.56 -54.32
N THR A 232 12.75 -12.82 -53.50
CA THR A 232 11.70 -11.85 -53.86
C THR A 232 11.53 -10.87 -52.69
N ALA A 233 11.24 -9.60 -52.98
CA ALA A 233 11.00 -8.58 -51.97
C ALA A 233 9.83 -8.98 -51.05
N ILE A 234 10.13 -9.17 -49.76
CA ILE A 234 9.15 -9.26 -48.68
C ILE A 234 8.81 -7.83 -48.24
N PRO A 235 7.54 -7.50 -47.93
CA PRO A 235 7.20 -6.19 -47.41
C PRO A 235 7.99 -5.95 -46.12
N ILE A 236 8.61 -4.78 -46.01
CA ILE A 236 9.37 -4.36 -44.82
C ILE A 236 8.39 -4.36 -43.64
N GLN A 237 8.44 -5.42 -42.84
CA GLN A 237 7.79 -5.49 -41.54
C GLN A 237 8.62 -4.58 -40.61
N ALA A 238 8.01 -3.49 -40.15
CA ALA A 238 8.68 -2.51 -39.30
C ALA A 238 9.29 -3.22 -38.07
N THR A 239 10.60 -3.18 -37.92
CA THR A 239 11.28 -3.65 -36.72
C THR A 239 10.79 -2.84 -35.52
N PRO A 240 10.24 -3.48 -34.47
CA PRO A 240 9.78 -2.78 -33.27
C PRO A 240 10.96 -2.07 -32.59
N SER A 241 10.72 -0.89 -32.03
CA SER A 241 11.75 -0.14 -31.33
C SER A 241 12.31 -0.96 -30.16
N ALA A 242 13.64 -0.96 -30.01
CA ALA A 242 14.32 -1.52 -28.85
C ALA A 242 13.95 -0.79 -27.54
N LEU A 243 13.55 0.47 -27.64
CA LEU A 243 13.11 1.29 -26.53
C LEU A 243 11.61 1.15 -26.34
N MET A 244 11.18 0.69 -25.17
CA MET A 244 9.78 0.71 -24.76
C MET A 244 9.60 1.69 -23.61
N PHE A 245 8.43 2.33 -23.55
CA PHE A 245 8.08 3.17 -22.41
C PHE A 245 6.60 3.04 -22.04
N LYS A 246 6.29 3.46 -20.82
CA LYS A 246 4.93 3.65 -20.32
C LYS A 246 4.87 5.00 -19.62
N ALA A 247 3.92 5.84 -20.02
CA ALA A 247 3.62 7.09 -19.34
C ALA A 247 2.40 6.93 -18.42
N THR A 248 2.43 7.53 -17.24
CA THR A 248 1.34 7.51 -16.27
C THR A 248 1.20 8.89 -15.65
N VAL A 249 -0.03 9.39 -15.60
CA VAL A 249 -0.36 10.57 -14.80
C VAL A 249 -0.60 10.13 -13.35
N LEU A 250 0.05 10.81 -12.42
CA LEU A 250 -0.14 10.69 -10.99
C LEU A 250 -0.57 12.06 -10.48
N ASP A 251 -1.77 12.18 -9.93
CA ASP A 251 -2.15 13.35 -9.14
C ASP A 251 -2.36 12.99 -7.66
N GLU A 252 -2.61 14.00 -6.84
CA GLU A 252 -2.56 13.86 -5.39
C GLU A 252 -3.73 13.03 -4.86
N ASN A 253 -4.88 13.11 -5.52
CA ASN A 253 -6.10 12.37 -5.17
C ASN A 253 -6.36 11.14 -6.07
N SER A 254 -5.56 10.94 -7.13
CA SER A 254 -5.65 9.82 -8.08
C SER A 254 -6.98 9.72 -8.84
N ASN A 255 -7.70 10.84 -9.00
CA ASN A 255 -8.99 10.88 -9.68
C ASN A 255 -8.89 11.30 -11.17
N LEU A 256 -7.68 11.67 -11.64
CA LEU A 256 -7.41 12.12 -13.02
C LEU A 256 -8.17 13.40 -13.44
N VAL A 257 -8.64 14.17 -12.45
CA VAL A 257 -9.25 15.49 -12.60
C VAL A 257 -8.33 16.49 -11.90
N PHE A 258 -7.64 17.29 -12.69
CA PHE A 258 -6.69 18.25 -12.17
C PHE A 258 -7.40 19.47 -11.62
N GLU A 259 -7.34 19.61 -10.31
CA GLU A 259 -7.91 20.73 -9.59
C GLU A 259 -6.88 21.85 -9.43
N GLY A 260 -7.35 23.10 -9.41
CA GLY A 260 -6.47 24.23 -9.20
C GLY A 260 -5.74 24.11 -7.84
N GLY A 261 -4.43 24.32 -7.84
CA GLY A 261 -3.55 24.15 -6.68
C GLY A 261 -2.94 22.76 -6.55
N GLU A 262 -3.42 21.77 -7.31
CA GLU A 262 -2.92 20.39 -7.25
C GLU A 262 -1.56 20.23 -7.95
N ARG A 263 -0.72 19.33 -7.41
CA ARG A 263 0.54 18.91 -8.02
C ARG A 263 0.32 17.71 -8.92
N ILE A 264 0.56 17.89 -10.22
CA ILE A 264 0.47 16.83 -11.21
C ILE A 264 1.86 16.27 -11.54
N ARG A 265 1.95 14.96 -11.68
CA ARG A 265 3.18 14.27 -12.11
C ARG A 265 2.89 13.40 -13.32
N VAL A 266 3.67 13.53 -14.38
CA VAL A 266 3.67 12.59 -15.50
C VAL A 266 4.93 11.73 -15.36
N ARG A 267 4.75 10.51 -14.88
CA ARG A 267 5.81 9.52 -14.75
C ARG A 267 6.00 8.78 -16.07
N VAL A 268 7.23 8.70 -16.55
CA VAL A 268 7.61 7.95 -17.74
C VAL A 268 8.59 6.86 -17.33
N ASP A 269 8.15 5.61 -17.40
CA ASP A 269 8.97 4.42 -17.15
C ASP A 269 9.51 3.92 -18.50
N LEU A 270 10.82 3.74 -18.63
CA LEU A 270 11.48 3.29 -19.85
C LEU A 270 12.26 2.01 -19.62
N VAL A 271 12.33 1.19 -20.66
CA VAL A 271 13.14 -0.03 -20.68
C VAL A 271 13.79 -0.21 -22.05
N ASN A 272 15.09 -0.49 -22.07
CA ASN A 272 15.79 -0.93 -23.28
C ASN A 272 15.69 -2.46 -23.37
N ARG A 273 14.92 -2.96 -24.34
CA ARG A 273 14.81 -4.40 -24.65
C ARG A 273 15.70 -4.85 -25.81
N GLY A 274 16.47 -3.94 -26.41
CA GLY A 274 17.45 -4.28 -27.43
C GLY A 274 18.73 -4.87 -26.83
N GLU A 275 19.61 -5.31 -27.73
CA GLU A 275 20.92 -5.88 -27.38
C GLU A 275 22.03 -4.81 -27.27
N GLN A 276 21.77 -3.58 -27.74
CA GLN A 276 22.74 -2.49 -27.79
C GLN A 276 22.39 -1.38 -26.78
N GLU A 277 23.42 -0.66 -26.34
CA GLU A 277 23.25 0.54 -25.51
C GLU A 277 22.60 1.66 -26.33
N LEU A 278 21.55 2.27 -25.77
CA LEU A 278 20.90 3.44 -26.34
C LEU A 278 21.53 4.72 -25.79
N GLN A 279 21.67 5.75 -26.62
CA GLN A 279 22.41 6.97 -26.29
C GLN A 279 21.62 8.23 -26.66
N GLY A 280 21.43 9.11 -25.68
CA GLY A 280 20.76 10.39 -25.90
C GLY A 280 19.24 10.27 -25.88
N ILE A 281 18.70 9.43 -25.00
CA ILE A 281 17.26 9.26 -24.87
C ILE A 281 16.65 10.51 -24.27
N THR A 282 15.59 11.03 -24.90
CA THR A 282 14.79 12.15 -24.43
C THR A 282 13.32 11.77 -24.39
N ALA A 283 12.60 12.29 -23.40
CA ALA A 283 11.16 12.27 -23.37
C ALA A 283 10.63 13.70 -23.57
N ALA A 284 9.54 13.83 -24.31
CA ALA A 284 8.89 15.10 -24.61
C ALA A 284 7.40 15.02 -24.30
N LEU A 285 6.89 16.07 -23.63
CA LEU A 285 5.48 16.35 -23.45
C LEU A 285 5.01 17.34 -24.52
N THR A 286 3.94 17.01 -25.22
CA THR A 286 3.21 17.90 -26.13
C THR A 286 1.71 17.80 -25.85
N GLY A 287 0.87 18.59 -26.52
CA GLY A 287 -0.58 18.64 -26.25
C GLY A 287 -1.09 20.00 -25.81
N THR A 288 -2.03 20.03 -24.86
CA THR A 288 -2.79 21.23 -24.50
C THR A 288 -1.89 22.33 -23.92
N ALA A 289 -1.77 23.44 -24.66
CA ALA A 289 -0.81 24.52 -24.35
C ALA A 289 -0.98 25.14 -22.94
N SER A 290 -2.22 25.32 -22.46
CA SER A 290 -2.50 25.88 -21.14
C SER A 290 -1.99 25.00 -19.99
N LEU A 291 -1.98 23.68 -20.19
CA LEU A 291 -1.47 22.70 -19.24
C LEU A 291 0.05 22.56 -19.35
N LEU A 292 0.57 22.49 -20.57
CA LEU A 292 2.01 22.42 -20.82
C LEU A 292 2.77 23.64 -20.28
N ALA A 293 2.14 24.83 -20.31
CA ALA A 293 2.70 26.04 -19.74
C ALA A 293 2.96 25.96 -18.22
N GLN A 294 2.34 25.00 -17.52
CA GLN A 294 2.56 24.78 -16.08
C GLN A 294 3.79 23.90 -15.80
N PHE A 295 4.28 23.18 -16.81
CA PHE A 295 5.50 22.40 -16.69
C PHE A 295 6.72 23.31 -16.91
N PRO A 296 7.67 23.37 -15.96
CA PRO A 296 8.91 24.14 -16.11
C PRO A 296 9.74 23.74 -17.33
N THR A 297 9.69 22.46 -17.69
CA THR A 297 10.18 21.95 -18.97
C THR A 297 9.22 20.91 -19.51
N THR A 298 9.09 20.86 -20.83
CA THR A 298 8.35 19.82 -21.54
C THR A 298 9.28 18.78 -22.15
N THR A 299 10.60 18.91 -21.99
CA THR A 299 11.57 17.93 -22.48
C THR A 299 12.58 17.57 -21.39
N LEU A 300 12.79 16.28 -21.17
CA LEU A 300 13.76 15.74 -20.22
C LEU A 300 14.69 14.74 -20.92
N SER A 301 15.97 14.76 -20.56
CA SER A 301 16.98 13.84 -21.08
C SER A 301 17.38 12.80 -20.04
N ILE A 302 17.44 11.53 -20.44
CA ILE A 302 17.85 10.38 -19.61
C ILE A 302 19.35 10.10 -19.80
N GLY A 303 19.91 10.52 -20.92
CA GLY A 303 21.25 10.13 -21.33
C GLY A 303 21.27 8.71 -21.90
N ARG A 304 22.00 7.79 -21.26
CA ARG A 304 22.28 6.44 -21.78
C ARG A 304 21.47 5.36 -21.06
N LEU A 305 21.14 4.28 -21.77
CA LEU A 305 20.41 3.14 -21.22
C LEU A 305 20.96 1.82 -21.78
N GLN A 306 21.53 0.98 -20.92
CA GLN A 306 22.10 -0.31 -21.31
C GLN A 306 21.02 -1.34 -21.66
N ALA A 307 21.39 -2.39 -22.39
CA ALA A 307 20.50 -3.51 -22.72
C ALA A 307 19.91 -4.14 -21.45
N GLY A 308 18.57 -4.25 -21.39
CA GLY A 308 17.82 -4.76 -20.25
C GLY A 308 17.62 -3.77 -19.09
N GLN A 309 18.26 -2.59 -19.14
CA GLN A 309 18.13 -1.58 -18.09
C GLN A 309 16.79 -0.84 -18.19
N SER A 310 16.21 -0.50 -17.05
CA SER A 310 15.04 0.36 -16.94
C SER A 310 15.37 1.65 -16.18
N ARG A 311 14.74 2.76 -16.57
CA ARG A 311 14.86 4.06 -15.89
C ARG A 311 13.50 4.75 -15.85
N SER A 312 13.25 5.54 -14.81
CA SER A 312 12.00 6.30 -14.67
C SER A 312 12.32 7.79 -14.58
N MET A 313 11.45 8.63 -15.14
CA MET A 313 11.52 10.08 -14.97
C MET A 313 10.14 10.66 -14.69
N GLU A 314 10.11 11.89 -14.18
CA GLU A 314 8.87 12.58 -13.89
C GLU A 314 8.92 14.02 -14.40
N PHE A 315 7.90 14.40 -15.15
CA PHE A 315 7.54 15.80 -15.36
C PHE A 315 6.58 16.21 -14.26
N VAL A 316 6.83 17.36 -13.63
CA VAL A 316 5.99 17.87 -12.53
C VAL A 316 5.46 19.25 -12.89
N ALA A 317 4.22 19.52 -12.57
CA ALA A 317 3.63 20.85 -12.66
C ALA A 317 2.67 21.08 -11.49
N THR A 318 2.48 22.34 -11.13
CA THR A 318 1.44 22.75 -10.19
C THR A 318 0.37 23.49 -10.96
N ILE A 319 -0.88 23.06 -10.84
CA ILE A 319 -2.00 23.65 -11.57
C ILE A 319 -2.36 24.99 -10.94
N PRO A 320 -2.47 26.09 -11.70
CA PRO A 320 -2.98 27.35 -11.20
C PRO A 320 -4.39 27.22 -10.61
N GLN A 321 -4.65 27.91 -9.49
CA GLN A 321 -5.97 27.90 -8.83
C GLN A 321 -7.11 28.42 -9.72
N SER A 322 -6.80 29.22 -10.75
CA SER A 322 -7.76 29.95 -11.58
C SER A 322 -7.80 29.48 -13.05
N LEU A 323 -7.73 28.17 -13.30
CA LEU A 323 -7.90 27.63 -14.66
C LEU A 323 -9.38 27.48 -15.05
N GLN A 324 -9.71 27.86 -16.29
CA GLN A 324 -11.04 27.57 -16.83
C GLN A 324 -11.23 26.06 -17.01
N PRO A 325 -12.44 25.53 -16.75
CA PRO A 325 -12.73 24.12 -17.00
C PRO A 325 -12.44 23.76 -18.46
N ALA A 326 -11.59 22.78 -18.69
CA ALA A 326 -11.22 22.36 -20.03
C ALA A 326 -10.83 20.88 -20.07
N LYS A 327 -11.13 20.21 -21.18
CA LYS A 327 -10.50 18.93 -21.51
C LYS A 327 -9.06 19.21 -21.96
N ALA A 328 -8.12 18.42 -21.48
CA ALA A 328 -6.72 18.54 -21.81
C ALA A 328 -6.13 17.19 -22.19
N GLU A 329 -5.11 17.21 -23.02
CA GLU A 329 -4.37 16.03 -23.45
C GLU A 329 -2.89 16.31 -23.31
N ILE A 330 -2.16 15.32 -22.77
CA ILE A 330 -0.70 15.29 -22.77
C ILE A 330 -0.28 14.12 -23.66
N TYR A 331 0.45 14.42 -24.72
CA TYR A 331 1.11 13.44 -25.56
C TYR A 331 2.54 13.26 -25.08
N VAL A 332 2.90 12.04 -24.72
CA VAL A 332 4.24 11.67 -24.29
C VAL A 332 4.93 10.93 -25.43
N ALA A 333 6.03 11.49 -25.91
CA ALA A 333 6.88 10.86 -26.91
C ALA A 333 8.27 10.62 -26.32
N VAL A 334 8.90 9.51 -26.71
CA VAL A 334 10.27 9.21 -26.35
C VAL A 334 11.08 9.02 -27.62
N SER A 335 12.22 9.68 -27.70
CA SER A 335 13.16 9.56 -28.81
C SER A 335 14.54 9.14 -28.34
N ASP A 336 15.22 8.38 -29.19
CA ASP A 336 16.64 8.05 -29.07
C ASP A 336 17.38 8.61 -30.29
N ALA A 337 18.55 9.20 -30.06
CA ALA A 337 19.33 9.84 -31.13
C ALA A 337 20.06 8.82 -32.03
N GLY A 338 20.25 7.59 -31.53
CA GLY A 338 20.99 6.53 -32.21
C GLY A 338 20.15 5.61 -33.11
N THR A 339 18.82 5.67 -33.02
CA THR A 339 17.92 4.74 -33.72
C THR A 339 16.84 5.44 -34.54
N PRO A 340 16.58 5.02 -35.80
CA PRO A 340 15.52 5.59 -36.63
C PRO A 340 14.12 5.14 -36.22
N THR A 341 13.99 4.07 -35.43
CA THR A 341 12.71 3.50 -34.97
C THR A 341 12.41 3.89 -33.53
N GLN A 342 11.48 4.83 -33.36
CA GLN A 342 11.02 5.31 -32.05
C GLN A 342 9.73 4.58 -31.62
N PRO A 343 9.50 4.43 -30.31
CA PRO A 343 8.24 3.90 -29.81
C PRO A 343 7.08 4.86 -30.15
N PRO A 344 5.86 4.34 -30.35
CA PRO A 344 4.70 5.19 -30.62
C PRO A 344 4.42 6.09 -29.41
N PRO A 345 4.01 7.36 -29.63
CA PRO A 345 3.66 8.26 -28.54
C PRO A 345 2.41 7.78 -27.81
N GLN A 346 2.34 8.07 -26.51
CA GLN A 346 1.19 7.75 -25.66
C GLN A 346 0.38 9.01 -25.35
N THR A 347 -0.93 8.97 -25.58
CA THR A 347 -1.85 10.06 -25.24
C THR A 347 -2.41 9.84 -23.83
N LEU A 348 -2.40 10.89 -23.03
CA LEU A 348 -2.96 10.95 -21.68
C LEU A 348 -4.09 12.00 -21.70
N ALA A 349 -5.34 11.55 -21.72
CA ALA A 349 -6.52 12.42 -21.69
C ALA A 349 -6.92 12.77 -20.26
N LEU A 350 -7.23 14.05 -20.01
CA LEU A 350 -7.36 14.65 -18.69
C LEU A 350 -8.47 15.71 -18.67
N ALA A 351 -9.00 16.02 -17.48
CA ALA A 351 -9.91 17.14 -17.27
C ALA A 351 -9.31 18.14 -16.27
N ILE A 352 -9.39 19.43 -16.59
CA ILE A 352 -8.97 20.54 -15.70
C ILE A 352 -10.24 21.19 -15.14
N GLN A 353 -10.29 21.41 -13.82
CA GLN A 353 -11.36 22.15 -13.16
C GLN A 353 -10.81 23.21 -12.19
N PRO A 354 -11.42 24.41 -12.10
CA PRO A 354 -11.02 25.43 -11.12
C PRO A 354 -11.29 24.97 -9.70
N THR A 355 -10.41 25.34 -8.76
CA THR A 355 -10.69 25.17 -7.32
C THR A 355 -11.81 26.12 -6.91
N GLY A 356 -13.02 25.60 -6.80
CA GLY A 356 -13.99 26.17 -5.89
C GLY A 356 -13.64 25.65 -4.50
N ILE A 357 -13.44 26.53 -3.52
CA ILE A 357 -13.74 26.16 -2.13
C ILE A 357 -15.19 25.71 -2.16
N ARG A 358 -15.41 24.40 -2.15
CA ARG A 358 -16.73 23.81 -2.02
C ARG A 358 -16.68 22.98 -0.76
N VAL A 359 -17.58 23.34 0.15
CA VAL A 359 -18.17 22.42 1.12
C VAL A 359 -18.35 21.05 0.44
N ASP A 360 -17.94 20.00 1.14
CA ASP A 360 -17.16 18.88 0.65
C ASP A 360 -17.72 18.10 -0.55
N GLU A 361 -16.81 17.67 -1.42
CA GLU A 361 -17.09 16.88 -2.62
C GLU A 361 -18.01 15.67 -2.35
N VAL A 362 -17.86 15.03 -1.18
CA VAL A 362 -18.64 13.85 -0.79
C VAL A 362 -20.11 14.15 -0.44
N ASP A 363 -20.44 15.37 -0.04
CA ASP A 363 -21.83 15.76 0.23
C ASP A 363 -22.62 16.00 -1.06
N HIS A 364 -21.91 16.20 -2.18
CA HIS A 364 -22.50 16.29 -3.52
C HIS A 364 -22.54 14.92 -4.18
N LEU A 365 -23.64 14.21 -3.96
CA LEU A 365 -23.87 12.89 -4.52
C LEU A 365 -23.90 12.94 -6.07
N PRO A 366 -23.20 12.02 -6.75
CA PRO A 366 -23.23 11.92 -8.22
C PRO A 366 -24.62 11.52 -8.73
N ALA A 367 -24.85 11.68 -10.03
CA ALA A 367 -26.10 11.26 -10.67
C ALA A 367 -26.34 9.75 -10.46
N THR A 368 -27.61 9.37 -10.22
CA THR A 368 -27.99 7.99 -9.90
C THR A 368 -27.54 7.01 -10.97
N VAL A 369 -26.80 5.99 -10.55
CA VAL A 369 -26.37 4.89 -11.43
C VAL A 369 -27.60 4.03 -11.71
N THR A 370 -28.08 4.08 -12.95
CA THR A 370 -29.38 3.47 -13.30
C THR A 370 -29.26 1.98 -13.61
N GLU A 371 -28.08 1.53 -14.05
CA GLU A 371 -27.83 0.15 -14.53
C GLU A 371 -27.34 -0.81 -13.43
N PHE A 372 -26.68 -0.32 -12.39
CA PHE A 372 -26.24 -1.14 -11.26
C PHE A 372 -27.34 -1.23 -10.19
N ARG A 373 -27.75 -2.46 -9.87
CA ARG A 373 -28.79 -2.75 -8.88
C ARG A 373 -28.35 -3.89 -7.99
N GLN A 374 -28.59 -3.74 -6.69
CA GLN A 374 -28.35 -4.77 -5.70
C GLN A 374 -29.64 -5.05 -4.91
N PRO A 375 -30.65 -5.69 -5.52
CA PRO A 375 -31.97 -5.90 -4.91
C PRO A 375 -31.93 -6.86 -3.71
N HIS A 376 -30.84 -7.59 -3.51
CA HIS A 376 -30.64 -8.55 -2.42
C HIS A 376 -29.63 -8.05 -1.38
N THR A 377 -29.17 -6.81 -1.49
CA THR A 377 -28.37 -6.15 -0.45
C THR A 377 -29.27 -5.31 0.43
N TYR A 378 -29.09 -5.41 1.74
CA TYR A 378 -29.84 -4.70 2.77
C TYR A 378 -28.89 -3.90 3.64
N LEU A 379 -29.24 -2.65 3.93
CA LEU A 379 -28.46 -1.74 4.78
C LEU A 379 -29.27 -1.36 6.01
N ILE A 380 -28.69 -1.56 7.19
CA ILE A 380 -29.13 -0.89 8.43
C ILE A 380 -28.05 0.14 8.77
N SER A 381 -28.37 1.42 8.59
CA SER A 381 -27.46 2.54 8.86
C SER A 381 -27.89 3.25 10.14
N ILE A 382 -27.02 3.26 11.14
CA ILE A 382 -27.30 3.75 12.49
C ILE A 382 -26.32 4.89 12.80
N GLY A 383 -26.83 6.06 13.16
CA GLY A 383 -26.02 7.23 13.49
C GLY A 383 -26.51 7.90 14.75
N ILE A 384 -25.66 7.95 15.78
CA ILE A 384 -26.02 8.52 17.09
C ILE A 384 -25.04 9.63 17.42
N GLY A 385 -25.43 10.87 17.11
CA GLY A 385 -24.64 12.06 17.38
C GLY A 385 -24.95 12.70 18.72
N SER A 386 -26.19 12.54 19.19
CA SER A 386 -26.66 13.00 20.49
C SER A 386 -27.25 11.84 21.27
N TYR A 387 -27.08 11.86 22.59
CA TYR A 387 -27.58 10.82 23.50
C TYR A 387 -28.61 11.42 24.46
N ARG A 388 -29.56 10.61 24.91
CA ARG A 388 -30.58 11.02 25.88
C ARG A 388 -29.95 11.55 27.17
N SER A 389 -28.88 10.90 27.63
CA SER A 389 -28.10 11.34 28.78
C SER A 389 -27.05 12.36 28.37
N ARG A 390 -27.07 13.54 28.98
CA ARG A 390 -26.03 14.58 28.78
C ARG A 390 -24.64 14.20 29.30
N GLN A 391 -24.54 13.11 30.05
CA GLN A 391 -23.26 12.60 30.56
C GLN A 391 -22.52 11.75 29.51
N VAL A 392 -23.23 11.29 28.48
CA VAL A 392 -22.64 10.54 27.37
C VAL A 392 -22.09 11.55 26.33
N PRO A 393 -20.82 11.45 25.92
CA PRO A 393 -20.24 12.36 24.94
C PRO A 393 -20.99 12.35 23.61
N SER A 394 -21.22 13.53 23.04
CA SER A 394 -21.79 13.66 21.69
C SER A 394 -20.75 13.32 20.61
N ARG A 395 -21.24 12.90 19.45
CA ARG A 395 -20.49 12.75 18.19
C ARG A 395 -21.09 13.73 17.18
N LYS A 396 -20.41 14.83 16.86
CA LYS A 396 -20.93 15.93 16.03
C LYS A 396 -21.56 15.46 14.72
N PHE A 397 -20.95 14.49 14.05
CA PHE A 397 -21.32 14.13 12.67
C PHE A 397 -21.96 12.74 12.52
N ALA A 398 -21.99 11.92 13.56
CA ALA A 398 -22.45 10.53 13.46
C ALA A 398 -23.87 10.36 12.87
N SER A 399 -24.79 11.25 13.21
CA SER A 399 -26.16 11.22 12.67
C SER A 399 -26.22 11.57 11.18
N SER A 400 -25.48 12.60 10.74
CA SER A 400 -25.37 12.96 9.31
C SER A 400 -24.58 11.93 8.52
N ASP A 401 -23.56 11.34 9.11
CA ASP A 401 -22.73 10.29 8.52
C ASP A 401 -23.58 9.07 8.11
N ALA A 402 -24.46 8.60 8.99
CA ALA A 402 -25.38 7.50 8.69
C ALA A 402 -26.35 7.82 7.55
N GLN A 403 -26.80 9.07 7.44
CA GLN A 403 -27.63 9.53 6.32
C GLN A 403 -26.83 9.55 5.01
N SER A 404 -25.60 10.08 5.02
CA SER A 404 -24.73 10.12 3.85
C SER A 404 -24.40 8.71 3.36
N VAL A 405 -24.03 7.79 4.25
CA VAL A 405 -23.80 6.37 3.91
C VAL A 405 -25.06 5.74 3.30
N SER A 406 -26.25 6.01 3.84
CA SER A 406 -27.52 5.52 3.28
C SER A 406 -27.72 6.02 1.84
N ASN A 407 -27.48 7.30 1.60
CA ASN A 407 -27.62 7.90 0.28
C ASN A 407 -26.61 7.31 -0.71
N TYR A 408 -25.36 7.09 -0.29
CA TYR A 408 -24.32 6.48 -1.11
C TYR A 408 -24.67 5.05 -1.53
N PHE A 409 -25.09 4.20 -0.60
CA PHE A 409 -25.50 2.84 -0.95
C PHE A 409 -26.76 2.81 -1.81
N GLN A 410 -27.68 3.78 -1.66
CA GLN A 410 -28.83 3.91 -2.54
C GLN A 410 -28.42 4.31 -3.98
N ILE A 411 -27.61 5.36 -4.12
CA ILE A 411 -27.30 6.02 -5.40
C ILE A 411 -26.20 5.29 -6.18
N LEU A 412 -25.13 4.87 -5.49
CA LEU A 412 -23.95 4.22 -6.06
C LEU A 412 -23.93 2.71 -5.85
N GLY A 413 -24.47 2.25 -4.71
CA GLY A 413 -24.61 0.82 -4.42
C GLY A 413 -25.81 0.17 -5.12
N GLY A 414 -26.74 0.98 -5.64
CA GLY A 414 -27.91 0.48 -6.34
C GLY A 414 -28.91 -0.26 -5.44
N LEU A 415 -28.87 -0.01 -4.12
CA LEU A 415 -29.82 -0.58 -3.17
C LEU A 415 -31.21 0.06 -3.36
N PRO A 416 -32.29 -0.75 -3.42
CA PRO A 416 -33.64 -0.21 -3.33
C PRO A 416 -33.85 0.55 -2.02
N ALA A 417 -34.61 1.64 -2.05
CA ALA A 417 -34.93 2.41 -0.84
C ALA A 417 -35.60 1.55 0.25
N SER A 418 -36.41 0.55 -0.16
CA SER A 418 -37.06 -0.41 0.74
C SER A 418 -36.09 -1.35 1.46
N ASN A 419 -34.84 -1.43 1.00
CA ASN A 419 -33.80 -2.26 1.58
C ASN A 419 -32.85 -1.46 2.48
N ILE A 420 -33.12 -0.18 2.69
CA ILE A 420 -32.32 0.71 3.54
C ILE A 420 -33.16 1.11 4.74
N LEU A 421 -32.68 0.82 5.94
CA LEU A 421 -33.24 1.29 7.20
C LEU A 421 -32.26 2.25 7.86
N LEU A 422 -32.70 3.50 8.07
CA LEU A 422 -31.90 4.55 8.70
C LEU A 422 -32.43 4.83 10.11
N LEU A 423 -31.57 4.68 11.12
CA LEU A 423 -31.84 4.98 12.52
C LEU A 423 -30.94 6.13 12.98
N GLN A 424 -31.52 7.27 13.34
CA GLN A 424 -30.79 8.46 13.76
C GLN A 424 -31.19 8.91 15.17
N ASP A 425 -30.19 9.15 16.02
CA ASP A 425 -30.35 9.70 17.37
C ASP A 425 -31.52 9.07 18.12
N GLY A 426 -32.60 9.82 18.36
CA GLY A 426 -33.79 9.38 19.10
C GLY A 426 -34.55 8.19 18.49
N LYS A 427 -34.19 7.75 17.28
CA LYS A 427 -34.72 6.54 16.60
C LYS A 427 -33.73 5.36 16.64
N ALA A 428 -32.66 5.47 17.40
CA ALA A 428 -31.64 4.44 17.57
C ALA A 428 -31.57 4.01 19.05
N MET A 429 -32.74 3.79 19.67
CA MET A 429 -32.82 3.17 20.99
C MET A 429 -32.51 1.68 20.89
N ARG A 430 -32.21 1.03 22.02
CA ARG A 430 -32.01 -0.43 22.05
C ARG A 430 -33.18 -1.19 21.40
N SER A 431 -34.42 -0.78 21.69
CA SER A 431 -35.62 -1.39 21.11
C SER A 431 -35.73 -1.18 19.59
N ASP A 432 -35.28 -0.04 19.07
CA ASP A 432 -35.32 0.24 17.63
C ASP A 432 -34.30 -0.64 16.89
N ILE A 433 -33.13 -0.87 17.51
CA ILE A 433 -32.11 -1.79 16.98
C ILE A 433 -32.63 -3.24 17.02
N ASP A 434 -33.31 -3.64 18.10
CA ASP A 434 -33.96 -4.95 18.19
C ASP A 434 -35.06 -5.11 17.13
N GLU A 435 -35.95 -4.13 16.95
CA GLU A 435 -36.99 -4.15 15.91
C GLU A 435 -36.35 -4.24 14.51
N ALA A 436 -35.27 -3.50 14.25
CA ALA A 436 -34.54 -3.57 12.99
C ALA A 436 -34.01 -4.98 12.70
N LEU A 437 -33.39 -5.63 13.70
CA LEU A 437 -32.72 -6.93 13.52
C LEU A 437 -33.66 -8.13 13.63
N LEU A 438 -34.72 -8.04 14.45
CA LEU A 438 -35.59 -9.16 14.80
C LEU A 438 -36.95 -9.12 14.09
N ASP A 439 -37.38 -7.96 13.59
CA ASP A 439 -38.68 -7.82 12.92
C ASP A 439 -38.54 -7.33 11.48
N TRP A 440 -37.78 -6.26 11.24
CA TRP A 440 -37.64 -5.69 9.90
C TRP A 440 -36.74 -6.53 8.98
N LEU A 441 -35.56 -6.93 9.44
CA LEU A 441 -34.61 -7.66 8.61
C LEU A 441 -35.06 -9.10 8.26
N PRO A 442 -35.53 -9.94 9.20
CA PRO A 442 -35.75 -11.36 8.95
C PRO A 442 -36.68 -11.73 7.78
N PRO A 443 -37.85 -11.08 7.56
CA PRO A 443 -38.72 -11.42 6.44
C PRO A 443 -38.13 -11.05 5.05
N ARG A 444 -36.99 -10.35 5.02
CA ARG A 444 -36.33 -9.88 3.79
C ARG A 444 -35.12 -10.72 3.40
N ILE A 445 -34.54 -11.46 4.35
CA ILE A 445 -33.32 -12.24 4.14
C ILE A 445 -33.61 -13.59 3.48
N HIS A 446 -32.76 -13.95 2.53
CA HIS A 446 -32.73 -15.21 1.81
C HIS A 446 -31.27 -15.60 1.54
N GLU A 447 -31.02 -16.79 1.02
CA GLU A 447 -29.68 -17.41 0.91
C GLU A 447 -28.62 -16.58 0.15
N HIS A 448 -29.06 -15.69 -0.75
CA HIS A 448 -28.19 -14.82 -1.55
C HIS A 448 -28.02 -13.40 -0.97
N ALA A 449 -28.68 -13.11 0.16
CA ALA A 449 -28.73 -11.77 0.70
C ALA A 449 -27.39 -11.31 1.27
N VAL A 450 -27.05 -10.05 1.04
CA VAL A 450 -25.91 -9.38 1.67
C VAL A 450 -26.46 -8.39 2.68
N VAL A 451 -25.96 -8.43 3.92
CA VAL A 451 -26.37 -7.50 4.98
C VAL A 451 -25.21 -6.59 5.32
N ILE A 452 -25.44 -5.28 5.23
CA ILE A 452 -24.50 -4.25 5.65
C ILE A 452 -25.11 -3.56 6.87
N VAL A 453 -24.37 -3.53 7.97
CA VAL A 453 -24.72 -2.74 9.16
C VAL A 453 -23.65 -1.66 9.30
N TYR A 454 -24.05 -0.41 9.20
CA TYR A 454 -23.19 0.73 9.45
C TYR A 454 -23.58 1.37 10.78
N PHE A 455 -22.62 1.62 11.65
CA PHE A 455 -22.84 2.25 12.95
C PHE A 455 -21.84 3.39 13.18
N ALA A 456 -22.35 4.61 13.32
CA ALA A 456 -21.60 5.76 13.76
C ALA A 456 -22.03 6.18 15.17
N GLY A 457 -21.09 6.20 16.13
CA GLY A 457 -21.44 6.50 17.52
C GLY A 457 -20.39 6.11 18.55
N LEU A 458 -20.84 5.56 19.67
CA LEU A 458 -20.00 5.11 20.77
C LEU A 458 -20.11 3.59 20.96
N ALA A 459 -19.00 2.98 21.38
CA ALA A 459 -18.96 1.62 21.88
C ALA A 459 -18.24 1.59 23.23
N SER A 460 -18.67 0.70 24.11
CA SER A 460 -18.06 0.47 25.42
C SER A 460 -17.50 -0.95 25.52
N VAL A 461 -16.41 -1.10 26.26
CA VAL A 461 -15.72 -2.38 26.47
C VAL A 461 -15.73 -2.71 27.96
N SER A 462 -16.18 -3.92 28.30
CA SER A 462 -16.15 -4.42 29.67
C SER A 462 -14.73 -4.82 30.10
N SER A 463 -14.55 -5.12 31.38
CA SER A 463 -13.27 -5.65 31.91
C SER A 463 -12.88 -7.00 31.29
N THR A 464 -13.85 -7.78 30.81
CA THR A 464 -13.66 -9.07 30.13
C THR A 464 -13.34 -8.93 28.64
N GLY A 465 -13.44 -7.72 28.07
CA GLY A 465 -13.21 -7.45 26.65
C GLY A 465 -14.47 -7.52 25.78
N GLU A 466 -15.63 -7.85 26.36
CA GLU A 466 -16.90 -7.83 25.64
C GLU A 466 -17.22 -6.40 25.19
N THR A 467 -17.60 -6.26 23.92
CA THR A 467 -17.90 -4.97 23.29
C THR A 467 -19.41 -4.76 23.20
N PHE A 468 -19.85 -3.55 23.51
CA PHE A 468 -21.24 -3.13 23.45
C PHE A 468 -21.34 -1.85 22.63
N LEU A 469 -22.31 -1.76 21.72
CA LEU A 469 -22.71 -0.49 21.12
C LEU A 469 -23.52 0.30 22.14
N VAL A 470 -23.41 1.62 22.12
CA VAL A 470 -24.16 2.51 23.02
C VAL A 470 -25.37 3.06 22.27
N PRO A 471 -26.61 2.62 22.56
CA PRO A 471 -27.82 3.18 21.94
C PRO A 471 -28.16 4.56 22.50
N TYR A 472 -29.09 5.25 21.85
CA TYR A 472 -29.51 6.60 22.22
C TYR A 472 -29.98 6.72 23.67
N ASP A 473 -30.66 5.69 24.17
CA ASP A 473 -31.32 5.68 25.47
C ASP A 473 -30.47 5.11 26.62
N GLU A 474 -29.19 4.84 26.37
CA GLU A 474 -28.23 4.50 27.42
C GLU A 474 -27.99 5.70 28.36
N THR A 475 -27.85 5.39 29.65
CA THR A 475 -27.59 6.38 30.70
C THR A 475 -26.47 5.87 31.61
N ALA A 476 -25.73 6.79 32.25
CA ALA A 476 -24.65 6.42 33.16
C ALA A 476 -25.13 5.57 34.37
N THR A 477 -26.42 5.62 34.67
CA THR A 477 -27.06 4.85 35.75
C THR A 477 -27.69 3.54 35.27
N THR A 478 -27.70 3.25 33.97
CA THR A 478 -28.33 2.06 33.40
C THR A 478 -27.48 1.48 32.24
N PRO A 479 -26.27 0.95 32.54
CA PRO A 479 -25.42 0.29 31.53
C PRO A 479 -26.08 -0.94 30.89
N SER A 480 -27.15 -1.49 31.50
CA SER A 480 -27.93 -2.59 30.95
C SER A 480 -28.63 -2.27 29.62
N ARG A 481 -28.64 -1.00 29.19
CA ARG A 481 -29.14 -0.59 27.86
C ARG A 481 -28.10 -0.67 26.75
N SER A 482 -26.82 -0.89 27.07
CA SER A 482 -25.80 -1.14 26.06
C SER A 482 -26.17 -2.36 25.21
N TYR A 483 -25.94 -2.31 23.91
CA TYR A 483 -26.28 -3.36 22.96
C TYR A 483 -25.08 -4.30 22.75
N PRO A 484 -25.10 -5.55 23.23
CA PRO A 484 -23.94 -6.44 23.11
C PRO A 484 -23.68 -6.81 21.64
N ILE A 485 -22.42 -6.73 21.18
CA ILE A 485 -22.05 -7.15 19.82
C ILE A 485 -22.39 -8.63 19.59
N LYS A 486 -22.28 -9.48 20.62
CA LYS A 486 -22.68 -10.90 20.56
C LYS A 486 -24.17 -11.09 20.25
N ASP A 487 -25.04 -10.19 20.70
CA ASP A 487 -26.49 -10.29 20.45
C ASP A 487 -26.79 -9.88 19.00
N LEU A 488 -26.12 -8.84 18.50
CA LEU A 488 -26.16 -8.41 17.10
C LEU A 488 -25.66 -9.53 16.18
N GLU A 489 -24.53 -10.14 16.53
CA GLU A 489 -23.94 -11.24 15.78
C GLU A 489 -24.86 -12.46 15.77
N ALA A 490 -25.41 -12.85 16.92
CA ALA A 490 -26.35 -13.95 17.01
C ALA A 490 -27.64 -13.69 16.21
N ALA A 491 -28.14 -12.45 16.19
CA ALA A 491 -29.29 -12.08 15.38
C ALA A 491 -29.00 -12.24 13.88
N LEU A 492 -27.87 -11.72 13.41
CA LEU A 492 -27.46 -11.79 12.00
C LEU A 492 -27.14 -13.23 11.55
N ALA A 493 -26.49 -14.01 12.41
CA ALA A 493 -26.14 -15.40 12.13
C ALA A 493 -27.37 -16.30 11.91
N ARG A 494 -28.45 -16.09 12.68
CA ARG A 494 -29.70 -16.84 12.54
C ARG A 494 -30.39 -16.65 11.19
N LEU A 495 -30.06 -15.58 10.46
CA LEU A 495 -30.67 -15.28 9.17
C LEU A 495 -29.96 -16.00 8.00
N HIS A 496 -28.79 -16.59 8.23
CA HIS A 496 -27.97 -17.26 7.23
C HIS A 496 -27.80 -16.47 5.91
N PRO A 497 -27.41 -15.17 5.96
CA PRO A 497 -27.14 -14.41 4.74
C PRO A 497 -25.87 -14.94 4.04
N LYS A 498 -25.73 -14.62 2.75
CA LYS A 498 -24.52 -14.92 1.97
C LYS A 498 -23.29 -14.26 2.59
N GLN A 499 -23.43 -13.00 3.01
CA GLN A 499 -22.36 -12.21 3.61
C GLN A 499 -22.95 -11.14 4.53
N THR A 500 -22.29 -10.92 5.67
CA THR A 500 -22.58 -9.80 6.57
C THR A 500 -21.34 -8.91 6.68
N VAL A 501 -21.51 -7.60 6.59
CA VAL A 501 -20.46 -6.59 6.79
C VAL A 501 -20.91 -5.61 7.85
N PHE A 502 -20.11 -5.45 8.91
CA PHE A 502 -20.31 -4.47 9.96
C PHE A 502 -19.25 -3.37 9.85
N LEU A 503 -19.67 -2.13 9.67
CA LEU A 503 -18.83 -0.95 9.54
C LEU A 503 -19.05 -0.07 10.78
N PHE A 504 -17.97 0.31 11.48
CA PHE A 504 -18.07 1.13 12.69
C PHE A 504 -17.21 2.40 12.60
N ASP A 505 -17.84 3.57 12.72
CA ASP A 505 -17.15 4.86 12.91
C ASP A 505 -17.47 5.44 14.29
N GLY A 506 -16.56 5.28 15.23
CA GLY A 506 -16.87 5.71 16.58
C GLY A 506 -15.73 5.71 17.55
N THR A 507 -16.06 6.17 18.76
CA THR A 507 -15.15 6.11 19.90
C THR A 507 -15.44 4.85 20.70
N VAL A 508 -14.38 4.12 21.03
CA VAL A 508 -14.42 2.92 21.87
C VAL A 508 -13.85 3.28 23.23
N SER A 509 -14.68 3.23 24.28
CA SER A 509 -14.32 3.56 25.66
C SER A 509 -14.46 2.36 26.59
N ARG A 510 -13.95 2.46 27.82
CA ARG A 510 -14.20 1.44 28.86
C ARG A 510 -15.50 1.74 29.58
N MET A 511 -16.25 0.70 29.92
CA MET A 511 -17.47 0.84 30.73
C MET A 511 -17.15 1.22 32.18
N GLU A 512 -16.06 0.67 32.74
CA GLU A 512 -15.61 0.94 34.11
C GLU A 512 -14.21 1.57 34.11
N PRO A 513 -13.95 2.59 34.95
CA PRO A 513 -12.59 3.09 35.18
C PRO A 513 -11.80 2.04 35.98
N ASP A 514 -10.86 1.35 35.34
CA ASP A 514 -10.09 0.28 36.00
C ASP A 514 -8.88 0.84 36.77
N ASN A 515 -8.73 0.35 38.01
CA ASN A 515 -7.58 0.54 38.91
C ASN A 515 -6.46 -0.51 38.67
N ARG A 516 -6.55 -1.35 37.62
CA ARG A 516 -5.57 -2.40 37.30
C ARG A 516 -4.87 -2.20 35.95
N THR A 517 -3.62 -2.66 35.88
CA THR A 517 -2.61 -2.37 34.85
C THR A 517 -2.68 -3.21 33.57
N LYS A 518 -3.70 -4.06 33.35
CA LYS A 518 -3.84 -4.83 32.10
C LYS A 518 -4.97 -4.28 31.24
N THR A 519 -4.63 -3.73 30.07
CA THR A 519 -5.59 -3.28 29.05
C THR A 519 -6.15 -4.49 28.30
N THR A 520 -7.43 -4.81 28.53
CA THR A 520 -8.19 -5.76 27.71
C THR A 520 -8.59 -5.09 26.40
N LEU A 521 -8.36 -5.76 25.26
CA LEU A 521 -8.73 -5.27 23.93
C LEU A 521 -10.21 -5.55 23.63
N PRO A 522 -10.88 -4.70 22.83
CA PRO A 522 -12.26 -4.94 22.41
C PRO A 522 -12.38 -6.21 21.57
N GLN A 523 -13.35 -7.05 21.91
CA GLN A 523 -13.73 -8.23 21.15
C GLN A 523 -14.89 -7.87 20.22
N TRP A 524 -14.62 -7.78 18.92
CA TRP A 524 -15.61 -7.45 17.89
C TRP A 524 -16.23 -8.69 17.26
N ASN A 525 -15.53 -9.82 17.24
CA ASN A 525 -16.02 -11.07 16.69
C ASN A 525 -16.16 -12.14 17.78
N SER A 526 -17.25 -12.89 17.71
CA SER A 526 -17.39 -14.17 18.41
C SER A 526 -16.96 -15.29 17.46
N ALA A 527 -16.45 -16.40 18.00
CA ALA A 527 -16.03 -17.52 17.17
C ALA A 527 -17.25 -18.16 16.48
N GLY A 528 -17.27 -18.21 15.14
CA GLY A 528 -18.16 -19.11 14.38
C GLY A 528 -18.97 -18.51 13.22
N ASN A 529 -18.96 -17.19 12.98
CA ASN A 529 -19.81 -16.56 11.96
C ASN A 529 -19.04 -15.86 10.82
N SER A 530 -19.70 -15.69 9.68
CA SER A 530 -19.18 -15.06 8.45
C SER A 530 -19.21 -13.53 8.45
N THR A 531 -19.54 -12.89 9.59
CA THR A 531 -19.58 -11.43 9.68
C THR A 531 -18.18 -10.84 9.60
N LEU A 532 -17.98 -9.95 8.63
CA LEU A 532 -16.78 -9.14 8.53
C LEU A 532 -16.97 -7.82 9.29
N TYR A 533 -16.06 -7.52 10.21
CA TYR A 533 -16.03 -6.26 10.95
C TYR A 533 -14.94 -5.34 10.39
N VAL A 534 -15.31 -4.13 10.00
CA VAL A 534 -14.39 -3.04 9.63
C VAL A 534 -14.60 -1.90 10.62
N ILE A 535 -13.69 -1.78 11.57
CA ILE A 535 -13.79 -0.89 12.73
C ILE A 535 -12.85 0.28 12.51
N GLY A 536 -13.33 1.51 12.65
CA GLY A 536 -12.53 2.72 12.42
C GLY A 536 -11.39 2.96 13.41
N THR A 537 -11.31 2.17 14.49
CA THR A 537 -10.27 2.25 15.53
C THR A 537 -9.79 0.85 15.93
N SER A 538 -8.48 0.64 16.06
CA SER A 538 -7.88 -0.66 16.34
C SER A 538 -7.89 -1.12 17.81
N GLY A 539 -8.55 -0.38 18.70
CA GLY A 539 -8.60 -0.65 20.13
C GLY A 539 -9.49 0.34 20.86
N ILE A 540 -9.26 0.51 22.17
CA ILE A 540 -9.87 1.58 22.96
C ILE A 540 -9.24 2.90 22.51
N GLY A 541 -10.05 3.84 22.03
CA GLY A 541 -9.58 5.08 21.44
C GLY A 541 -10.70 5.88 20.80
N GLN A 542 -10.37 7.10 20.40
CA GLN A 542 -11.31 8.01 19.73
C GLN A 542 -11.32 7.76 18.23
N GLY A 543 -12.51 7.62 17.66
CA GLY A 543 -12.71 7.87 16.23
C GLY A 543 -12.66 9.38 16.01
N LEU A 544 -11.87 9.88 15.06
CA LEU A 544 -11.71 11.31 14.87
C LEU A 544 -12.90 11.91 14.13
N GLU A 545 -13.22 13.17 14.43
CA GLU A 545 -14.23 13.96 13.72
C GLU A 545 -13.53 15.08 12.96
N ASP A 546 -13.81 15.20 11.67
CA ASP A 546 -13.24 16.21 10.80
C ASP A 546 -14.19 17.39 10.69
N ASP A 547 -13.89 18.47 11.43
CA ASP A 547 -14.71 19.68 11.41
C ASP A 547 -14.66 20.40 10.04
N GLN A 548 -13.57 20.24 9.28
CA GLN A 548 -13.45 20.83 7.95
C GLN A 548 -14.39 20.11 6.99
N HIS A 549 -14.37 18.78 7.02
CA HIS A 549 -15.15 17.95 6.10
C HIS A 549 -16.55 17.56 6.63
N ARG A 550 -16.88 17.99 7.86
CA ARG A 550 -18.15 17.75 8.56
C ARG A 550 -18.59 16.28 8.64
N HIS A 551 -17.62 15.37 8.80
CA HIS A 551 -17.82 13.93 8.89
C HIS A 551 -16.92 13.31 9.96
N GLY A 552 -17.27 12.13 10.45
CA GLY A 552 -16.29 11.23 11.06
C GLY A 552 -15.17 10.92 10.05
N LEU A 553 -13.91 10.93 10.49
CA LEU A 553 -12.76 10.77 9.58
C LEU A 553 -12.84 9.44 8.82
N PHE A 554 -13.27 8.37 9.49
CA PHE A 554 -13.49 7.08 8.84
C PHE A 554 -14.61 7.16 7.81
N THR A 555 -15.75 7.77 8.16
CA THR A 555 -16.88 7.94 7.25
C THR A 555 -16.49 8.77 6.03
N TYR A 556 -15.82 9.90 6.19
CA TYR A 556 -15.37 10.72 5.08
C TYR A 556 -14.59 9.90 4.03
N TYR A 557 -13.60 9.12 4.47
CA TYR A 557 -12.84 8.26 3.56
C TYR A 557 -13.63 7.04 3.07
N LEU A 558 -14.62 6.54 3.81
CA LEU A 558 -15.55 5.53 3.31
C LEU A 558 -16.37 6.08 2.14
N LEU A 559 -16.91 7.29 2.26
CA LEU A 559 -17.65 7.92 1.16
C LEU A 559 -16.77 8.15 -0.07
N ARG A 560 -15.52 8.58 0.12
CA ARG A 560 -14.54 8.70 -0.98
C ARG A 560 -14.23 7.36 -1.65
N ALA A 561 -14.04 6.30 -0.85
CA ALA A 561 -13.85 4.94 -1.36
C ALA A 561 -15.03 4.50 -2.23
N LEU A 562 -16.25 4.61 -1.71
CA LEU A 562 -17.49 4.24 -2.40
C LEU A 562 -17.76 5.06 -3.66
N ARG A 563 -17.19 6.27 -3.76
CA ARG A 563 -17.25 7.13 -4.95
C ARG A 563 -16.34 6.68 -6.10
N GLY A 564 -15.38 5.79 -5.84
CA GLY A 564 -14.49 5.24 -6.86
C GLY A 564 -13.01 5.33 -6.54
N GLU A 565 -12.59 6.08 -5.52
CA GLU A 565 -11.15 6.23 -5.22
C GLU A 565 -10.49 4.94 -4.73
N ALA A 566 -11.29 3.97 -4.28
CA ALA A 566 -10.80 2.67 -3.91
C ALA A 566 -10.67 1.70 -5.10
N ASP A 567 -11.16 2.02 -6.30
CA ASP A 567 -11.03 1.18 -7.51
C ASP A 567 -9.58 1.20 -8.04
N THR A 568 -8.71 0.45 -7.35
CA THR A 568 -7.29 0.37 -7.65
C THR A 568 -7.00 -0.34 -8.96
N ASN A 569 -7.87 -1.27 -9.36
CA ASN A 569 -7.72 -2.08 -10.56
C ASN A 569 -8.37 -1.44 -11.81
N ARG A 570 -9.18 -0.39 -11.60
CA ARG A 570 -9.85 0.44 -12.62
C ARG A 570 -10.85 -0.32 -13.49
N ASN A 571 -11.56 -1.29 -12.90
CA ASN A 571 -12.62 -2.01 -13.60
C ASN A 571 -14.00 -1.32 -13.51
N GLY A 572 -14.09 -0.17 -12.83
CA GLY A 572 -15.34 0.56 -12.62
C GLY A 572 -16.20 -0.02 -11.50
N GLU A 573 -15.66 -0.93 -10.69
CA GLU A 573 -16.31 -1.53 -9.53
C GLU A 573 -15.47 -1.26 -8.28
N VAL A 574 -16.11 -0.83 -7.20
CA VAL A 574 -15.44 -0.71 -5.90
C VAL A 574 -15.81 -1.92 -5.06
N THR A 575 -14.82 -2.77 -4.77
CA THR A 575 -15.01 -3.96 -3.95
C THR A 575 -14.77 -3.69 -2.46
N LEU A 576 -15.24 -4.60 -1.59
CA LEU A 576 -15.00 -4.54 -0.15
C LEU A 576 -13.51 -4.66 0.18
N GLY A 577 -12.77 -5.52 -0.53
CA GLY A 577 -11.32 -5.67 -0.32
C GLY A 577 -10.54 -4.39 -0.67
N GLU A 578 -10.93 -3.75 -1.77
CA GLU A 578 -10.41 -2.44 -2.16
C GLU A 578 -10.74 -1.35 -1.16
N THR A 579 -12.00 -1.29 -0.72
CA THR A 579 -12.47 -0.33 0.29
C THR A 579 -11.68 -0.47 1.59
N VAL A 580 -11.47 -1.71 2.07
CA VAL A 580 -10.68 -1.99 3.27
C VAL A 580 -9.23 -1.54 3.10
N THR A 581 -8.62 -1.83 1.95
CA THR A 581 -7.24 -1.42 1.65
C THR A 581 -7.11 0.10 1.66
N TYR A 582 -8.05 0.79 0.99
CA TYR A 582 -8.12 2.23 0.91
C TYR A 582 -8.28 2.86 2.31
N LEU A 583 -9.23 2.38 3.11
CA LEU A 583 -9.49 2.90 4.46
C LEU A 583 -8.27 2.75 5.37
N ASN A 584 -7.62 1.58 5.36
CA ASN A 584 -6.41 1.33 6.15
C ASN A 584 -5.27 2.30 5.83
N GLN A 585 -5.14 2.70 4.56
CA GLN A 585 -4.13 3.66 4.12
C GLN A 585 -4.54 5.10 4.42
N LYS A 586 -5.72 5.52 3.96
CA LYS A 586 -6.12 6.92 3.91
C LYS A 586 -6.54 7.48 5.26
N VAL A 587 -7.26 6.71 6.08
CA VAL A 587 -7.65 7.15 7.43
C VAL A 587 -6.40 7.39 8.29
N ARG A 588 -5.44 6.46 8.26
CA ARG A 588 -4.17 6.58 9.00
C ARG A 588 -3.32 7.74 8.51
N TRP A 589 -3.23 7.93 7.19
CA TRP A 589 -2.50 9.03 6.60
C TRP A 589 -3.12 10.38 6.97
N ALA A 590 -4.43 10.51 6.85
CA ALA A 590 -5.14 11.77 7.10
C ALA A 590 -5.13 12.15 8.58
N SER A 591 -5.35 11.18 9.48
CA SER A 591 -5.30 11.42 10.92
C SER A 591 -3.93 11.98 11.32
N LYS A 592 -2.86 11.41 10.77
CA LYS A 592 -1.48 11.82 11.09
C LYS A 592 -1.11 13.15 10.45
N THR A 593 -1.46 13.34 9.18
CA THR A 593 -1.04 14.50 8.38
C THR A 593 -1.81 15.76 8.76
N TYR A 594 -3.13 15.67 8.91
CA TYR A 594 -3.99 16.84 9.08
C TYR A 594 -4.41 17.08 10.53
N MET A 595 -4.44 16.02 11.35
CA MET A 595 -4.94 16.13 12.74
C MET A 595 -3.87 15.86 13.79
N ASN A 596 -2.64 15.48 13.38
CA ASN A 596 -1.54 15.08 14.27
C ASN A 596 -1.98 14.03 15.33
N GLN A 597 -2.90 13.15 14.96
CA GLN A 597 -3.45 12.09 15.78
C GLN A 597 -3.37 10.75 15.04
N GLU A 598 -3.45 9.64 15.77
CA GLU A 598 -3.42 8.31 15.17
C GLU A 598 -4.80 7.66 15.24
N GLN A 599 -5.38 7.42 14.07
CA GLN A 599 -6.54 6.56 13.91
C GLN A 599 -6.19 5.45 12.92
N ARG A 600 -6.28 4.19 13.36
CA ARG A 600 -6.02 3.02 12.54
C ARG A 600 -7.28 2.17 12.46
N PRO A 601 -7.84 1.95 11.26
CA PRO A 601 -8.89 0.97 11.10
C PRO A 601 -8.40 -0.45 11.42
N LEU A 602 -9.33 -1.32 11.78
CA LEU A 602 -9.13 -2.72 12.11
C LEU A 602 -10.15 -3.55 11.33
N VAL A 603 -9.70 -4.68 10.80
CA VAL A 603 -10.56 -5.61 10.06
C VAL A 603 -10.49 -6.98 10.73
N VAL A 604 -11.65 -7.55 11.06
CA VAL A 604 -11.74 -8.85 11.75
C VAL A 604 -12.88 -9.69 11.15
N PRO A 605 -12.63 -10.94 10.72
CA PRO A 605 -11.30 -11.53 10.52
C PRO A 605 -10.50 -10.77 9.45
N VAL A 606 -9.19 -10.99 9.41
CA VAL A 606 -8.33 -10.43 8.35
C VAL A 606 -8.79 -10.98 7.00
N ILE A 607 -8.94 -10.10 6.01
CA ILE A 607 -9.31 -10.47 4.64
C ILE A 607 -8.08 -10.42 3.73
N ASN A 608 -7.99 -11.40 2.84
CA ASN A 608 -7.02 -11.48 1.75
C ASN A 608 -7.72 -11.24 0.41
N SER A 609 -6.96 -10.90 -0.63
CA SER A 609 -7.51 -10.68 -1.98
C SER A 609 -8.19 -11.90 -2.59
N THR A 610 -7.91 -13.11 -2.09
CA THR A 610 -8.54 -14.36 -2.55
C THR A 610 -9.82 -14.70 -1.82
N ASP A 611 -10.18 -13.99 -0.75
CA ASP A 611 -11.38 -14.29 0.02
C ASP A 611 -12.63 -13.85 -0.75
N PRO A 612 -13.69 -14.69 -0.82
CA PRO A 612 -14.92 -14.33 -1.55
C PRO A 612 -15.56 -13.02 -1.06
N ALA A 613 -15.42 -12.70 0.22
CA ALA A 613 -15.91 -11.45 0.80
C ALA A 613 -15.16 -10.23 0.23
N ALA A 614 -13.88 -10.35 -0.11
CA ALA A 614 -13.10 -9.25 -0.69
C ALA A 614 -13.62 -8.84 -2.07
N ALA A 615 -14.16 -9.78 -2.84
CA ALA A 615 -14.75 -9.55 -4.16
C ALA A 615 -16.20 -9.01 -4.11
N LEU A 616 -16.77 -8.79 -2.92
CA LEU A 616 -18.10 -8.20 -2.79
C LEU A 616 -18.07 -6.76 -3.33
N ILE A 617 -18.78 -6.51 -4.43
CA ILE A 617 -18.95 -5.17 -5.01
C ILE A 617 -19.85 -4.35 -4.08
N LEU A 618 -19.36 -3.19 -3.61
CA LEU A 618 -20.12 -2.25 -2.79
C LEU A 618 -20.79 -1.18 -3.64
N THR A 619 -20.08 -0.65 -4.65
CA THR A 619 -20.60 0.37 -5.56
C THR A 619 -20.05 0.20 -6.97
N LYS A 620 -20.77 0.76 -7.95
CA LYS A 620 -20.27 1.00 -9.30
C LYS A 620 -20.41 2.47 -9.63
N PRO A 621 -19.38 3.31 -9.43
CA PRO A 621 -19.45 4.71 -9.83
C PRO A 621 -19.64 4.81 -11.35
N ALA A 622 -20.35 5.84 -11.82
CA ALA A 622 -20.52 6.05 -13.25
C ALA A 622 -19.14 6.17 -13.91
N ALA A 623 -18.85 5.30 -14.88
CA ALA A 623 -17.65 5.43 -15.70
C ALA A 623 -17.65 6.82 -16.33
N ILE A 624 -16.54 7.55 -16.22
CA ILE A 624 -16.32 8.75 -17.03
C ILE A 624 -16.22 8.26 -18.48
N GLN A 625 -17.36 8.20 -19.18
CA GLN A 625 -17.42 7.73 -20.56
C GLN A 625 -16.64 8.71 -21.45
N SER A 626 -15.51 8.25 -21.97
CA SER A 626 -14.89 8.83 -23.15
C SER A 626 -15.85 8.63 -24.32
N THR A 627 -16.60 9.67 -24.67
CA THR A 627 -17.30 9.70 -25.95
C THR A 627 -16.25 9.81 -27.05
N GLU A 628 -15.94 8.69 -27.72
CA GLU A 628 -15.29 8.69 -29.03
C GLU A 628 -16.19 9.50 -29.98
N ALA A 629 -15.68 10.61 -30.51
CA ALA A 629 -16.34 11.34 -31.57
C ALA A 629 -15.77 10.84 -32.91
N HIS A 630 -16.68 10.38 -33.77
CA HIS A 630 -16.47 9.93 -35.15
C HIS A 630 -15.81 10.96 -36.06
#